data_AF-A0A7C4YV58-F1
#
_entry.id   AF-A0A7C4YV58-F1
#
_cell.length_a   1.000
_cell.length_b   1.000
_cell.length_c   1.000
_cell.angle_alpha   90.00
_cell.angle_beta   90.00
_cell.angle_gamma   90.00
#
_symmetry.space_group_name_H-M   'P 1'
#
loop_
_entity.id
_entity.type
_entity.pdbx_description
1 polymer ?
#
loop_
_entity_poly.entity_id
_entity_poly.type
_entity_poly.pdbx_seq_one_letter_code
_entity_poly.pdbx_strand_id
1 'polypeptide(L)' 'MKLSQYPRPKGDNGWGIHWSPSTVHPTGEALSPWIDELVRMHIKWVKVLDDGDGSSVELCRRLVRYDIMPIVRIYRP' A
#
# COMPACT_ATOMS: atom_id res chain seq x y z
N MET A 1 17.28 -14.12 -6.49
CA MET A 1 17.25 -12.70 -6.05
C MET A 1 17.27 -12.68 -4.53
N LYS A 2 18.10 -11.85 -3.89
CA LYS A 2 18.06 -11.65 -2.43
C LYS A 2 17.02 -10.59 -2.09
N LEU A 3 16.34 -10.70 -0.95
CA LEU A 3 15.34 -9.72 -0.50
C LEU A 3 15.92 -8.30 -0.40
N SER A 4 17.19 -8.17 -0.02
CA SER A 4 17.89 -6.88 0.08
C SER A 4 18.11 -6.16 -1.25
N GLN A 5 17.85 -6.83 -2.38
CA GLN A 5 18.02 -6.24 -3.72
C GLN A 5 16.75 -5.59 -4.25
N TYR A 6 15.61 -5.74 -3.56
CA TYR A 6 14.37 -5.08 -3.94
C TYR A 6 14.37 -3.60 -3.49
N PRO A 7 13.74 -2.69 -4.25
CA PRO A 7 13.56 -1.31 -3.84
C PRO A 7 12.89 -1.20 -2.47
N ARG A 8 13.29 -0.18 -1.70
CA ARG A 8 12.73 0.12 -0.39
C ARG A 8 12.21 1.57 -0.38
N PRO A 9 11.16 1.89 0.39
CA PRO A 9 10.67 3.25 0.53
C PRO A 9 11.74 4.15 1.17
N LYS A 10 11.70 5.44 0.86
CA LYS A 10 12.61 6.41 1.46
C LYS A 10 12.36 6.53 2.97
N GLY A 11 13.42 6.49 3.76
CA GLY A 11 13.33 6.57 5.22
C GLY A 11 12.64 5.35 5.81
N ASP A 12 12.87 4.18 5.22
CA ASP A 12 12.32 2.91 5.70
C ASP A 12 12.67 2.67 7.18
N ASN A 13 11.63 2.51 7.99
CA ASN A 13 11.68 2.22 9.43
C ASN A 13 11.23 0.79 9.76
N GLY A 14 10.99 -0.04 8.74
CA GLY A 14 10.49 -1.41 8.89
C GLY A 14 9.02 -1.51 9.30
N TRP A 15 8.30 -0.39 9.47
CA TRP A 15 6.91 -0.40 9.90
C TRP A 15 5.95 -0.53 8.71
N GLY A 16 5.02 -1.47 8.86
CA GLY A 16 4.02 -1.72 7.85
C GLY A 16 2.70 -2.23 8.41
N ILE A 17 1.67 -2.13 7.59
CA ILE A 17 0.33 -2.60 7.94
C ILE A 17 -0.30 -3.39 6.78
N HIS A 18 -1.26 -4.24 7.13
CA HIS A 18 -2.18 -4.82 6.16
C HIS A 18 -3.36 -3.86 5.96
N TRP A 19 -3.55 -3.38 4.74
CA TRP A 19 -4.56 -2.36 4.43
C TRP A 19 -5.98 -2.80 4.81
N SER A 20 -6.44 -3.91 4.22
CA SER A 20 -7.76 -4.48 4.47
C SER A 20 -7.79 -5.93 3.98
N PRO A 21 -8.72 -6.77 4.49
CA PRO A 21 -8.93 -8.11 3.95
C PRO A 21 -9.70 -8.14 2.62
N SER A 22 -10.07 -6.99 2.05
CA SER A 22 -10.88 -6.87 0.82
C SER A 22 -10.01 -6.77 -0.43
N THR A 23 -10.50 -7.31 -1.56
CA THR A 23 -9.92 -7.04 -2.89
C THR A 23 -10.44 -5.72 -3.48
N VAL A 24 -11.55 -5.18 -2.95
CA VAL A 24 -12.15 -3.91 -3.35
C VAL A 24 -11.76 -2.79 -2.39
N HIS A 25 -11.27 -1.67 -2.93
CA HIS A 25 -10.73 -0.54 -2.16
C HIS A 25 -11.49 0.76 -2.38
N PRO A 26 -11.47 1.69 -1.40
CA PRO A 26 -11.98 3.04 -1.60
C PRO A 26 -11.21 3.79 -2.71
N THR A 27 -11.89 4.75 -3.34
CA THR A 27 -11.34 5.61 -4.40
C THR A 27 -11.64 7.07 -4.10
N GLY A 28 -10.95 7.99 -4.77
CA GLY A 28 -11.20 9.42 -4.61
C GLY A 28 -10.97 9.91 -3.18
N GLU A 29 -11.78 10.87 -2.73
CA GLU A 29 -11.62 11.50 -1.41
C GLU A 29 -11.81 10.55 -0.22
N ALA A 30 -12.46 9.40 -0.43
CA ALA A 30 -12.59 8.39 0.62
C ALA A 30 -11.23 7.80 1.05
N LEU A 31 -10.18 7.94 0.24
CA LEU A 31 -8.82 7.52 0.60
C LEU A 31 -8.06 8.54 1.44
N SER A 32 -8.37 9.82 1.33
CA SER A 32 -7.55 10.92 1.88
C SER A 32 -7.32 10.77 3.40
N PRO A 33 -8.35 10.53 4.24
CA PRO A 33 -8.15 10.41 5.70
C PRO A 33 -7.23 9.24 6.08
N TRP A 34 -7.29 8.14 5.32
CA TRP A 34 -6.49 6.94 5.60
C TRP A 34 -5.03 7.14 5.20
N ILE A 35 -4.78 7.79 4.06
CA ILE A 35 -3.42 8.13 3.64
C ILE A 35 -2.79 9.10 4.65
N ASP A 36 -3.54 10.08 5.13
CA ASP A 36 -3.08 11.04 6.14
C ASP A 36 -2.72 10.34 7.46
N GLU A 37 -3.51 9.35 7.89
CA GLU A 37 -3.18 8.54 9.07
C GLU A 37 -1.89 7.74 8.88
N LEU A 38 -1.72 7.08 7.73
CA LEU A 38 -0.49 6.32 7.43
C LEU A 38 0.76 7.21 7.49
N VAL A 39 0.67 8.43 6.94
CA VAL A 39 1.74 9.43 6.99
C VAL A 39 2.04 9.86 8.43
N ARG A 40 1.00 10.18 9.22
CA ARG A 40 1.15 10.56 10.63
C ARG A 40 1.73 9.46 11.50
N MET A 41 1.42 8.19 11.20
CA MET A 41 1.97 7.03 11.87
C MET A 41 3.39 6.66 11.40
N HIS A 42 3.93 7.37 10.42
CA HIS A 42 5.19 7.05 9.75
C HIS A 42 5.23 5.64 9.16
N ILE A 43 4.10 5.12 8.67
CA ILE A 43 4.07 3.82 7.98
C ILE A 43 4.80 3.91 6.64
N LYS A 44 5.65 2.92 6.35
CA LYS A 44 6.44 2.86 5.12
C LYS A 44 6.06 1.71 4.20
N TRP A 45 5.38 0.70 4.73
CA TRP A 45 4.95 -0.48 3.97
C TRP A 45 3.45 -0.70 4.12
N VAL A 46 2.75 -0.93 3.01
CA VAL A 46 1.33 -1.29 3.05
C VAL A 46 1.09 -2.51 2.19
N LYS A 47 0.65 -3.62 2.80
CA LYS A 47 0.23 -4.81 2.07
C LYS A 47 -1.22 -4.64 1.61
N VAL A 48 -1.45 -4.83 0.32
CA VAL A 48 -2.74 -4.66 -0.34
C VAL A 48 -3.16 -5.99 -0.97
N LEU A 49 -4.43 -6.34 -0.87
CA LEU A 49 -5.01 -7.50 -1.54
C LEU A 49 -5.70 -7.03 -2.83
N ASP A 50 -5.52 -7.75 -3.93
CA ASP A 50 -6.12 -7.42 -5.24
C ASP A 50 -6.40 -8.73 -5.98
N ASP A 51 -7.46 -8.85 -6.76
CA ASP A 51 -7.82 -10.07 -7.52
C ASP A 51 -7.52 -9.96 -9.03
N GLY A 52 -6.90 -8.88 -9.46
CA GLY A 52 -6.58 -8.57 -10.86
C GLY A 52 -7.61 -7.66 -11.55
N ASP A 53 -8.70 -7.28 -10.88
CA ASP A 53 -9.71 -6.36 -11.41
C ASP A 53 -9.22 -4.89 -11.50
N GLY A 54 -8.12 -4.57 -10.81
CA GLY A 54 -7.50 -3.25 -10.78
C GLY A 54 -8.02 -2.30 -9.72
N SER A 55 -8.85 -2.76 -8.76
CA SER A 55 -9.39 -1.93 -7.68
C SER A 55 -8.28 -1.27 -6.85
N SER A 56 -7.12 -1.92 -6.67
CA SER A 56 -6.02 -1.37 -5.87
C SER A 56 -5.21 -0.27 -6.57
N VAL A 57 -5.45 0.00 -7.86
CA VAL A 57 -4.57 0.85 -8.68
C VAL A 57 -4.51 2.30 -8.16
N GLU A 58 -5.65 2.90 -7.81
CA GLU A 58 -5.64 4.28 -7.27
C GLU A 58 -4.95 4.33 -5.90
N LEU A 59 -5.28 3.39 -5.00
CA LEU A 59 -4.65 3.28 -3.69
C LEU A 59 -3.13 3.17 -3.83
N CYS A 60 -2.63 2.29 -4.69
CA CYS A 60 -1.20 2.11 -4.91
C CYS A 60 -0.53 3.39 -5.44
N ARG A 61 -1.16 4.09 -6.38
CA ARG A 61 -0.65 5.39 -6.89
C ARG A 61 -0.55 6.43 -5.79
N ARG A 62 -1.55 6.52 -4.90
CA ARG A 62 -1.51 7.43 -3.76
C ARG A 62 -0.40 7.04 -2.78
N LEU A 63 -0.30 5.77 -2.39
CA LEU A 63 0.75 5.29 -1.48
C LEU A 63 2.16 5.66 -1.98
N VAL A 64 2.45 5.39 -3.26
CA VAL A 64 3.74 5.73 -3.88
C VAL A 64 4.01 7.23 -3.85
N ARG A 65 2.98 8.09 -4.08
CA ARG A 65 3.12 9.55 -4.02
C ARG A 65 3.57 10.05 -2.64
N TYR A 66 3.22 9.33 -1.57
CA TYR A 66 3.58 9.67 -0.19
C TYR A 66 4.80 8.88 0.32
N ASP A 67 5.63 8.32 -0.57
CA ASP A 67 6.80 7.49 -0.23
C ASP A 67 6.44 6.27 0.63
N ILE A 68 5.25 5.70 0.44
CA ILE A 68 4.79 4.46 1.08
C ILE A 68 4.80 3.34 0.03
N MET A 69 5.51 2.24 0.31
CA MET A 69 5.67 1.13 -0.62
C MET A 69 4.48 0.17 -0.54
N PRO A 70 3.67 0.01 -1.61
CA PRO A 70 2.64 -1.02 -1.67
C PRO A 70 3.26 -2.39 -1.95
N ILE A 71 2.80 -3.41 -1.21
CA ILE A 71 3.05 -4.82 -1.49
C ILE A 71 1.73 -5.45 -1.92
N VAL A 72 1.54 -5.59 -3.22
CA VAL A 72 0.29 -6.16 -3.77
C VAL A 72 0.36 -7.68 -3.73
N ARG A 73 -0.55 -8.30 -3.00
CA ARG A 73 -0.82 -9.73 -3.02
C ARG A 73 -1.98 -9.97 -3.98
N ILE A 74 -1.71 -10.68 -5.07
CA ILE A 74 -2.75 -11.18 -5.97
C ILE A 74 -3.48 -12.34 -5.29
N TYR A 75 -4.76 -12.13 -4.99
CA TYR A 75 -5.67 -13.15 -4.51
C TYR A 75 -6.11 -14.01 -5.69
N ARG A 76 -5.98 -15.33 -5.53
CA ARG A 76 -6.51 -16.34 -6.43
C ARG A 76 -7.22 -17.36 -5.54
N PRO A 77 -8.50 -17.68 -5.79
CA PRO A 77 -9.22 -18.73 -5.06
C PRO A 77 -8.53 -20.08 -5.12
#